data_AF-A0A951F6J3-F1
#
_entry.id   AF-A0A951F6J3-F1
#
_cell.length_a   1.000
_cell.length_b   1.000
_cell.length_c   1.000
_cell.angle_alpha   90.00
_cell.angle_beta   90.00
_cell.angle_gamma   90.00
#
_symmetry.space_group_name_H-M   'P 1'
#
loop_
_entity.id
_entity.type
_entity.pdbx_description
1 polymer ?
#
loop_
_entity_poly.entity_id
_entity_poly.type
_entity_poly.pdbx_seq_one_letter_code
_entity_poly.pdbx_strand_id
1 'polypeptide(L)'
;MRLPVNVRRFRSHGSPRRKLPLVATTNLRIAQIAENADFESVQAFRPGEWSRVEAFRPRVVAGPAPSLRELAERVELNVIDLSSVDHAVFVLTGCGDAPLQDVLRVVLWQTFGVPVYELFVAGRGLVAASECETHEGWHVSPGAAFSIVSGELIFDGFGRKSVRTGLTGWIEQTPCACGREGARLLDVEQHETHPARRLAATA
;
A
#
# COMPACT_ATOMS: atom_id res chain seq x y z
N MET A 1 30.22 -28.02 -33.31
CA MET A 1 28.76 -28.26 -33.19
C MET A 1 28.17 -27.10 -32.39
N ARG A 2 27.40 -26.21 -33.02
CA ARG A 2 26.81 -25.02 -32.36
C ARG A 2 25.31 -25.26 -32.16
N LEU A 3 24.84 -25.20 -30.92
CA LEU A 3 23.42 -25.26 -30.58
C LEU A 3 22.82 -23.86 -30.66
N PRO A 4 21.61 -23.68 -31.24
CA PRO A 4 20.95 -22.38 -31.24
C PRO A 4 20.30 -22.11 -29.88
N VAL A 5 20.64 -20.97 -29.29
CA VAL A 5 19.94 -20.43 -28.12
C VAL A 5 18.62 -19.84 -28.60
N ASN A 6 17.54 -20.54 -28.31
CA ASN A 6 16.18 -20.13 -28.62
C ASN A 6 15.76 -19.05 -27.61
N VAL A 7 16.03 -17.78 -27.93
CA VAL A 7 15.56 -16.64 -27.13
C VAL A 7 14.05 -16.52 -27.33
N ARG A 8 13.27 -17.20 -26.48
CA ARG A 8 11.84 -16.91 -26.34
C ARG A 8 11.71 -15.46 -25.87
N ARG A 9 11.26 -14.58 -26.77
CA ARG A 9 10.73 -13.27 -26.40
C ARG A 9 9.61 -13.48 -25.38
N PHE A 10 9.91 -13.23 -24.11
CA PHE A 10 8.89 -13.10 -23.08
C PHE A 10 7.98 -11.94 -23.47
N ARG A 11 6.80 -12.27 -24.03
CA ARG A 11 5.68 -11.34 -24.05
C ARG A 11 5.35 -11.03 -22.60
N SER A 12 5.47 -9.77 -22.20
CA SER A 12 4.96 -9.28 -20.93
C SER A 12 3.45 -9.52 -20.88
N HIS A 13 3.04 -10.69 -20.39
CA HIS A 13 1.67 -10.90 -19.98
C HIS A 13 1.47 -9.93 -18.82
N GLY A 14 0.65 -8.90 -19.03
CA GLY A 14 0.28 -7.98 -17.98
C GLY A 14 -0.24 -8.83 -16.82
N SER A 15 0.45 -8.81 -15.68
CA SER A 15 -0.04 -9.49 -14.49
C SER A 15 -1.44 -8.94 -14.22
N PRO A 16 -2.44 -9.81 -13.97
CA PRO A 16 -3.79 -9.35 -13.69
C PRO A 16 -3.72 -8.37 -12.52
N ARG A 17 -4.19 -7.13 -12.75
CA ARG A 17 -4.32 -6.13 -11.69
C ARG A 17 -5.20 -6.73 -10.60
N ARG A 18 -4.78 -6.59 -9.34
CA ARG A 18 -5.56 -7.09 -8.21
C ARG A 18 -6.61 -6.07 -7.80
N LYS A 19 -7.71 -6.56 -7.21
CA LYS A 19 -8.76 -5.74 -6.59
C LYS A 19 -8.30 -5.31 -5.19
N LEU A 20 -8.78 -4.15 -4.74
CA LEU A 20 -8.64 -3.76 -3.34
C LEU A 20 -9.40 -4.75 -2.44
N PRO A 21 -8.95 -4.98 -1.20
CA PRO A 21 -9.55 -5.94 -0.27
C PRO A 21 -10.84 -5.39 0.34
N LEU A 22 -11.83 -5.10 -0.50
CA LEU A 22 -13.15 -4.63 -0.13
C LEU A 22 -14.14 -5.77 -0.22
N VAL A 23 -15.15 -5.77 0.67
CA VAL A 23 -16.32 -6.62 0.51
C VAL A 23 -16.98 -6.25 -0.82
N ALA A 24 -17.31 -7.27 -1.62
CA ALA A 24 -17.82 -7.07 -2.98
C ALA A 24 -19.15 -6.30 -2.96
N THR A 25 -19.09 -4.99 -3.17
CA THR A 25 -20.25 -4.16 -3.48
C THR A 25 -20.17 -3.75 -4.95
N THR A 26 -21.28 -3.89 -5.65
CA THR A 26 -21.37 -3.46 -7.05
C THR A 26 -21.26 -1.94 -7.14
N ASN A 27 -20.46 -1.44 -8.08
CA ASN A 27 -20.35 -0.01 -8.45
C ASN A 27 -19.64 0.92 -7.44
N LEU A 28 -18.59 0.46 -6.75
CA LEU A 28 -17.75 1.38 -5.99
C LEU A 28 -16.94 2.29 -6.91
N ARG A 29 -17.06 3.61 -6.69
CA ARG A 29 -16.17 4.61 -7.28
C ARG A 29 -14.95 4.74 -6.38
N ILE A 30 -13.82 4.25 -6.87
CA ILE A 30 -12.57 4.24 -6.12
C ILE A 30 -11.60 5.22 -6.78
N ALA A 31 -11.21 6.26 -6.05
CA ALA A 31 -10.16 7.17 -6.46
C ALA A 31 -8.82 6.72 -5.88
N GLN A 32 -7.78 6.62 -6.71
CA GLN A 32 -6.41 6.46 -6.26
C GLN A 32 -5.63 7.74 -6.54
N ILE A 33 -5.02 8.32 -5.51
CA ILE A 33 -4.16 9.50 -5.63
C ILE A 33 -2.75 9.01 -5.99
N ALA A 34 -2.47 8.93 -7.29
CA ALA A 34 -1.21 8.45 -7.85
C ALA A 34 -1.11 8.82 -9.34
N GLU A 35 0.09 8.71 -9.91
CA GLU A 35 0.32 8.89 -11.34
C GLU A 35 -0.41 7.87 -12.23
N ASN A 36 -0.59 6.65 -11.72
CA ASN A 36 -1.19 5.56 -12.47
C ASN A 36 -2.16 4.76 -11.61
N ALA A 37 -3.14 4.13 -12.25
CA ALA A 37 -4.05 3.21 -11.58
C ALA A 37 -3.37 1.85 -11.41
N ASP A 38 -3.14 1.47 -10.16
CA ASP A 38 -2.46 0.23 -9.80
C ASP A 38 -3.43 -0.95 -9.66
N PHE A 39 -4.69 -0.66 -9.37
CA PHE A 39 -5.71 -1.67 -9.08
C PHE A 39 -6.78 -1.74 -10.18
N GLU A 40 -7.52 -2.85 -10.19
CA GLU A 40 -8.70 -3.02 -11.04
C GLU A 40 -9.84 -2.11 -10.55
N SER A 41 -10.62 -1.53 -11.48
CA SER A 41 -11.79 -0.68 -11.18
C SER A 41 -11.49 0.59 -10.37
N VAL A 42 -10.24 1.04 -10.41
CA VAL A 42 -9.78 2.29 -9.78
C VAL A 42 -9.50 3.35 -10.83
N GLN A 43 -9.91 4.58 -10.54
CA GLN A 43 -9.53 5.74 -11.33
C GLN A 43 -8.39 6.50 -10.63
N ALA A 44 -7.28 6.70 -11.34
CA ALA A 44 -6.15 7.45 -10.82
C ALA A 44 -6.32 8.95 -11.03
N PHE A 45 -5.86 9.72 -10.03
CA PHE A 45 -5.81 11.18 -10.02
C PHE A 45 -4.43 11.59 -9.53
N ARG A 46 -3.80 12.52 -10.23
CA ARG A 46 -2.49 13.03 -9.79
C ARG A 46 -2.65 13.86 -8.53
N PRO A 47 -1.62 13.89 -7.65
CA PRO A 47 -1.57 14.88 -6.59
C PRO A 47 -1.78 16.30 -7.16
N GLY A 48 -2.67 17.07 -6.54
CA GLY A 48 -3.09 18.40 -6.99
C GLY A 48 -4.35 18.44 -7.83
N GLU A 49 -4.84 17.32 -8.38
CA GLU A 49 -6.07 17.27 -9.20
C GLU A 49 -7.35 17.20 -8.34
N TRP A 50 -7.40 17.94 -7.24
CA TRP A 50 -8.43 17.80 -6.19
C TRP A 50 -9.85 18.04 -6.69
N SER A 51 -10.07 19.04 -7.54
CA SER A 51 -11.39 19.29 -8.13
C SER A 51 -11.87 18.13 -9.02
N ARG A 52 -10.96 17.37 -9.64
CA ARG A 52 -11.33 16.17 -10.41
C ARG A 52 -11.69 15.01 -9.50
N VAL A 53 -11.02 14.88 -8.36
CA VAL A 53 -11.36 13.89 -7.32
C VAL A 53 -12.76 14.18 -6.77
N GLU A 54 -13.04 15.42 -6.40
CA GLU A 54 -14.36 15.86 -5.94
C GLU A 54 -15.46 15.59 -6.97
N ALA A 55 -15.26 16.00 -8.23
CA ALA A 55 -16.22 15.77 -9.31
C ALA A 55 -16.49 14.27 -9.57
N PHE A 56 -15.50 13.41 -9.32
CA PHE A 56 -15.64 11.97 -9.43
C PHE A 56 -16.50 11.36 -8.31
N ARG A 57 -16.66 12.07 -7.18
CA ARG A 57 -17.45 11.64 -6.01
C ARG A 57 -17.07 10.23 -5.52
N PRO A 58 -15.80 9.98 -5.19
CA PRO A 58 -15.35 8.67 -4.73
C PRO A 58 -16.09 8.24 -3.47
N ARG A 59 -16.30 6.93 -3.36
CA ARG A 59 -16.78 6.25 -2.13
C ARG A 59 -15.62 5.67 -1.32
N VAL A 60 -14.52 5.39 -2.01
CA VAL A 60 -13.25 4.93 -1.45
C VAL A 60 -12.14 5.80 -2.02
N VAL A 61 -11.21 6.22 -1.17
CA VAL A 61 -9.97 6.88 -1.59
C VAL A 61 -8.77 6.02 -1.20
N ALA A 62 -7.78 5.94 -2.08
CA ALA A 62 -6.54 5.23 -1.85
C ALA A 62 -5.35 6.10 -2.26
N GLY A 63 -4.21 5.97 -1.60
CA GLY A 63 -3.01 6.72 -1.99
C GLY A 63 -1.88 6.61 -0.98
N PRO A 64 -0.69 7.11 -1.31
CA PRO A 64 0.40 7.17 -0.37
C PRO A 64 0.09 8.20 0.74
N ALA A 65 0.65 7.97 1.92
CA ALA A 65 0.40 8.79 3.12
C ALA A 65 0.55 10.32 2.89
N PRO A 66 1.59 10.83 2.20
CA PRO A 66 1.72 12.28 1.97
C PRO A 66 0.58 12.86 1.14
N SER A 67 0.10 12.15 0.13
CA SER A 67 -0.98 12.62 -0.74
C SER A 67 -2.34 12.59 -0.04
N LEU A 68 -2.57 11.57 0.80
CA LEU A 68 -3.81 11.50 1.59
C LEU A 68 -3.84 12.55 2.71
N ARG A 69 -2.68 12.89 3.28
CA ARG A 69 -2.55 14.03 4.20
C ARG A 69 -2.95 15.34 3.52
N GLU A 70 -2.38 15.64 2.36
CA GLU A 70 -2.74 16.86 1.62
C GLU A 70 -4.24 16.86 1.29
N LEU A 71 -4.79 15.71 0.86
CA LEU A 71 -6.23 15.61 0.57
C LEU A 71 -7.08 15.91 1.81
N ALA A 72 -6.70 15.38 2.98
CA ALA A 72 -7.40 15.64 4.24
C ALA A 72 -7.34 17.12 4.64
N GLU A 73 -6.17 17.74 4.56
CA GLU A 73 -6.00 19.18 4.84
C GLU A 73 -6.92 20.04 3.96
N ARG A 74 -7.12 19.67 2.68
CA ARG A 74 -8.03 20.39 1.77
C ARG A 74 -9.49 20.24 2.17
N VAL A 75 -9.90 19.06 2.63
CA VAL A 75 -11.26 18.83 3.13
C VAL A 75 -11.50 19.62 4.42
N GLU A 76 -10.57 19.61 5.36
CA GLU A 76 -10.66 20.35 6.63
C GLU A 76 -10.72 21.86 6.42
N LEU A 77 -9.98 22.38 5.44
CA LEU A 77 -10.02 23.78 5.03
C LEU A 77 -11.27 24.13 4.18
N ASN A 78 -12.19 23.18 3.95
CA ASN A 78 -13.38 23.32 3.11
C ASN A 78 -13.06 23.79 1.67
N VAL A 79 -11.90 23.39 1.14
CA VAL A 79 -11.49 23.68 -0.25
C VAL A 79 -12.14 22.72 -1.23
N ILE A 80 -12.43 21.49 -0.80
CA ILE A 80 -13.14 20.46 -1.55
C ILE A 80 -14.13 19.74 -0.64
N ASP A 81 -15.24 19.26 -1.19
CA ASP A 81 -16.20 18.39 -0.51
C ASP A 81 -16.00 16.92 -0.92
N LEU A 82 -15.61 16.08 0.04
CA LEU A 82 -15.49 14.63 -0.14
C LEU A 82 -16.44 13.85 0.76
N SER A 83 -17.60 14.43 1.11
CA SER A 83 -18.68 13.77 1.84
C SER A 83 -19.23 12.51 1.15
N SER A 84 -18.91 12.28 -0.12
CA SER A 84 -19.24 11.03 -0.80
C SER A 84 -18.38 9.83 -0.37
N VAL A 85 -17.24 10.06 0.30
CA VAL A 85 -16.38 9.00 0.82
C VAL A 85 -17.06 8.38 2.04
N ASP A 86 -17.67 7.22 1.83
CA ASP A 86 -18.55 6.58 2.82
C ASP A 86 -18.19 5.10 3.07
N HIS A 87 -17.08 4.60 2.49
CA HIS A 87 -16.65 3.20 2.65
C HIS A 87 -15.32 3.04 3.38
N ALA A 88 -14.23 3.58 2.83
CA ALA A 88 -12.88 3.36 3.37
C ALA A 88 -11.85 4.34 2.80
N VAL A 89 -10.76 4.52 3.56
CA VAL A 89 -9.50 5.09 3.10
C VAL A 89 -8.43 3.99 3.09
N PHE A 90 -7.71 3.82 1.98
CA PHE A 90 -6.56 2.91 1.90
C PHE A 90 -5.25 3.66 1.77
N VAL A 91 -4.38 3.55 2.76
CA VAL A 91 -3.01 4.04 2.68
C VAL A 91 -2.15 3.00 1.98
N LEU A 92 -1.44 3.43 0.94
CA LEU A 92 -0.56 2.57 0.15
C LEU A 92 0.89 2.77 0.60
N THR A 93 1.52 1.68 1.05
CA THR A 93 2.90 1.66 1.53
C THR A 93 3.74 0.78 0.60
N GLY A 94 4.74 1.36 -0.04
CA GLY A 94 5.68 0.66 -0.91
C GLY A 94 6.96 0.23 -0.20
N CYS A 95 7.87 -0.40 -0.94
CA CYS A 95 9.21 -0.68 -0.43
C CYS A 95 9.99 0.63 -0.25
N GLY A 96 10.56 0.83 0.94
CA GLY A 96 11.30 2.04 1.34
C GLY A 96 10.42 3.13 1.95
N ASP A 97 9.10 3.01 1.85
CA ASP A 97 8.17 3.94 2.47
C ASP A 97 8.01 3.62 3.97
N ALA A 98 7.74 4.65 4.76
CA ALA A 98 7.38 4.46 6.16
C ALA A 98 5.93 3.95 6.28
N PRO A 99 5.63 3.04 7.22
CA PRO A 99 4.25 2.65 7.54
C PRO A 99 3.40 3.84 7.99
N LEU A 100 2.07 3.69 7.93
CA LEU A 100 1.12 4.70 8.37
C LEU A 100 1.29 4.98 9.86
N GLN A 101 1.62 6.22 10.19
CA GLN A 101 1.69 6.68 11.57
C GLN A 101 0.30 6.84 12.19
N ASP A 102 0.15 6.48 13.47
CA ASP A 102 -1.11 6.59 14.21
C ASP A 102 -1.71 7.99 14.18
N VAL A 103 -0.88 9.02 14.28
CA VAL A 103 -1.34 10.42 14.22
C VAL A 103 -2.04 10.70 12.89
N LEU A 104 -1.45 10.28 11.77
CA LEU A 104 -2.06 10.47 10.46
C LEU A 104 -3.30 9.59 10.29
N ARG A 105 -3.31 8.37 10.83
CA ARG A 105 -4.49 7.51 10.83
C ARG A 105 -5.67 8.19 11.52
N VAL A 106 -5.45 8.79 12.70
CA VAL A 106 -6.47 9.55 13.43
C VAL A 106 -6.97 10.74 12.63
N VAL A 107 -6.08 11.50 12.00
CA VAL A 107 -6.47 12.62 11.12
C VAL A 107 -7.38 12.11 10.00
N LEU A 108 -6.93 11.12 9.21
CA LEU A 108 -7.73 10.56 8.12
C LEU A 108 -9.09 10.05 8.58
N TRP A 109 -9.16 9.37 9.72
CA TRP A 109 -10.42 8.89 10.28
C TRP A 109 -11.34 10.04 10.68
N GLN A 110 -10.83 11.09 11.34
CA GLN A 110 -11.62 12.26 11.73
C GLN A 110 -12.10 13.06 10.52
N THR A 111 -11.27 13.22 9.48
CA THR A 111 -11.62 13.97 8.27
C THR A 111 -12.68 13.25 7.43
N PHE A 112 -12.55 11.94 7.23
CA PHE A 112 -13.42 11.19 6.31
C PHE A 112 -14.55 10.41 7.01
N GLY A 113 -14.46 10.16 8.31
CA GLY A 113 -15.49 9.44 9.08
C GLY A 113 -15.63 7.95 8.74
N VAL A 114 -14.67 7.37 8.01
CA VAL A 114 -14.68 5.97 7.55
C VAL A 114 -13.43 5.22 8.04
N PRO A 115 -13.43 3.87 8.07
CA PRO A 115 -12.24 3.10 8.41
C PRO A 115 -11.04 3.41 7.51
N VAL A 116 -9.86 3.46 8.12
CA VAL A 116 -8.58 3.71 7.45
C VAL A 116 -7.74 2.44 7.53
N TYR A 117 -7.40 1.84 6.40
CA TYR A 117 -6.60 0.61 6.32
C TYR A 117 -5.30 0.85 5.58
N GLU A 118 -4.28 0.08 5.91
CA GLU A 118 -3.00 0.10 5.21
C GLU A 118 -2.79 -1.12 4.31
N LEU A 119 -2.24 -0.88 3.12
CA LEU A 119 -1.88 -1.90 2.14
C LEU A 119 -0.39 -1.79 1.81
N PHE A 120 0.34 -2.89 2.02
CA PHE A 120 1.69 -3.00 1.52
C PHE A 120 1.67 -3.46 0.05
N VAL A 121 2.11 -2.59 -0.85
CA VAL A 121 2.05 -2.81 -2.29
C VAL A 121 3.44 -3.08 -2.84
N ALA A 122 3.69 -4.32 -3.24
CA ALA A 122 4.82 -4.68 -4.08
C ALA A 122 4.60 -4.12 -5.49
N GLY A 123 5.67 -3.63 -6.14
CA GLY A 123 5.56 -2.82 -7.36
C GLY A 123 4.60 -3.34 -8.45
N ARG A 124 3.95 -2.40 -9.16
CA ARG A 124 2.83 -2.61 -10.12
C ARG A 124 1.51 -3.03 -9.47
N GLY A 125 1.15 -2.42 -8.33
CA GLY A 125 -0.16 -2.64 -7.70
C GLY A 125 -0.38 -4.01 -7.09
N LEU A 126 0.68 -4.78 -6.83
CA LEU A 126 0.56 -6.08 -6.22
C LEU A 126 0.46 -5.93 -4.70
N VAL A 127 -0.76 -6.01 -4.15
CA VAL A 127 -0.94 -6.10 -2.70
C VAL A 127 -0.23 -7.36 -2.20
N ALA A 128 0.80 -7.15 -1.39
CA ALA A 128 1.60 -8.21 -0.78
C ALA A 128 1.21 -8.44 0.67
N ALA A 129 0.75 -7.41 1.38
CA ALA A 129 0.08 -7.54 2.66
C ALA A 129 -1.00 -6.47 2.85
N SER A 130 -1.99 -6.73 3.69
CA SER A 130 -3.09 -5.78 3.96
C SER A 130 -3.54 -5.85 5.42
N GLU A 131 -3.75 -4.69 6.02
CA GLU A 131 -4.42 -4.56 7.30
C GLU A 131 -5.87 -5.10 7.23
N CYS A 132 -6.38 -5.61 8.35
CA CYS A 132 -7.77 -6.02 8.50
C CYS A 132 -8.50 -5.16 9.53
N GLU A 133 -9.76 -5.46 9.79
CA GLU A 133 -10.64 -4.72 10.70
C GLU A 133 -10.19 -4.71 12.17
N THR A 134 -9.27 -5.59 12.58
CA THR A 134 -8.72 -5.58 13.94
C THR A 134 -7.62 -4.54 14.11
N HIS A 135 -7.06 -4.00 13.01
CA HIS A 135 -5.90 -3.10 13.04
C HIS A 135 -4.66 -3.68 13.75
N GLU A 136 -4.56 -5.01 13.83
CA GLU A 136 -3.46 -5.73 14.48
C GLU A 136 -2.55 -6.40 13.42
N GLY A 137 -1.82 -5.55 12.69
CA GLY A 137 -0.86 -5.96 11.67
C GLY A 137 -1.45 -6.24 10.29
N TRP A 138 -0.61 -6.73 9.38
CA TRP A 138 -0.96 -6.92 7.96
C TRP A 138 -0.98 -8.39 7.58
N HIS A 139 -2.12 -8.87 7.10
CA HIS A 139 -2.24 -10.22 6.53
C HIS A 139 -1.46 -10.32 5.22
N VAL A 140 -0.58 -11.31 5.13
CA VAL A 140 0.17 -11.61 3.91
C VAL A 140 -0.78 -12.15 2.84
N SER A 141 -0.74 -11.56 1.65
CA SER A 141 -1.60 -11.93 0.54
C SER A 141 -1.22 -13.30 -0.05
N PRO A 142 -2.18 -14.06 -0.60
CA PRO A 142 -1.87 -15.31 -1.29
C PRO A 142 -0.85 -15.11 -2.43
N GLY A 143 0.24 -15.89 -2.36
CA GLY A 143 1.38 -15.83 -3.30
C GLY A 143 2.46 -14.80 -2.93
N ALA A 144 2.28 -14.05 -1.86
CA ALA A 144 3.35 -13.30 -1.20
C ALA A 144 3.97 -14.15 -0.10
N ALA A 145 5.27 -13.96 0.12
CA ALA A 145 5.96 -14.46 1.30
C ALA A 145 6.91 -13.38 1.80
N PHE A 146 7.17 -13.41 3.10
CA PHE A 146 8.13 -12.54 3.76
C PHE A 146 9.10 -13.41 4.55
N SER A 147 10.34 -12.95 4.66
CA SER A 147 11.36 -13.49 5.53
C SER A 147 12.03 -12.37 6.31
N ILE A 148 12.71 -12.68 7.41
CA ILE A 148 13.47 -11.67 8.17
C ILE A 148 14.96 -11.96 7.99
N VAL A 149 15.71 -10.98 7.49
CA VAL A 149 17.16 -11.07 7.29
C VAL A 149 17.81 -9.87 7.95
N SER A 150 18.66 -10.13 8.95
CA SER A 150 19.33 -9.07 9.73
C SER A 150 18.36 -8.04 10.34
N GLY A 151 17.17 -8.50 10.76
CA GLY A 151 16.13 -7.65 11.36
C GLY A 151 15.21 -6.96 10.34
N GLU A 152 15.53 -7.01 9.04
CA GLU A 152 14.68 -6.42 7.99
C GLU A 152 13.74 -7.46 7.37
N LEU A 153 12.51 -7.05 7.08
CA LEU A 153 11.56 -7.80 6.28
C LEU A 153 12.01 -7.81 4.81
N ILE A 154 12.18 -9.00 4.26
CA ILE A 154 12.47 -9.25 2.86
C ILE A 154 11.22 -9.81 2.21
N PHE A 155 10.80 -9.19 1.10
CA PHE A 155 9.66 -9.63 0.32
C PHE A 155 10.09 -10.63 -0.76
N ASP A 156 9.53 -11.84 -0.69
CA ASP A 156 9.82 -12.98 -1.55
C ASP A 156 8.52 -13.50 -2.20
N GLY A 157 7.86 -12.67 -3.01
CA GLY A 157 6.54 -12.98 -3.55
C GLY A 157 6.42 -12.97 -5.07
N PHE A 158 5.35 -13.62 -5.55
CA PHE A 158 4.87 -13.56 -6.94
C PHE A 158 5.92 -13.99 -8.00
N GLY A 159 6.80 -14.93 -7.66
CA GLY A 159 7.84 -15.42 -8.56
C GLY A 159 8.90 -14.37 -8.92
N ARG A 160 9.02 -13.30 -8.12
CA ARG A 160 10.03 -12.24 -8.29
C ARG A 160 11.25 -12.53 -7.43
N LYS A 161 12.36 -11.87 -7.77
CA LYS A 161 13.56 -11.84 -6.94
C LYS A 161 13.22 -11.17 -5.61
N SER A 162 13.81 -11.66 -4.52
CA SER A 162 13.80 -11.06 -3.19
C SER A 162 14.06 -9.56 -3.23
N VAL A 163 13.20 -8.80 -2.56
CA VAL A 163 13.29 -7.33 -2.46
C VAL A 163 13.38 -6.93 -0.99
N ARG A 164 14.37 -6.08 -0.68
CA ARG A 164 14.48 -5.40 0.60
C ARG A 164 13.32 -4.42 0.75
N THR A 165 12.50 -4.59 1.78
CA THR A 165 11.31 -3.74 1.96
C THR A 165 11.65 -2.41 2.61
N GLY A 166 12.80 -2.29 3.29
CA GLY A 166 13.10 -1.15 4.13
C GLY A 166 12.25 -1.10 5.41
N LEU A 167 11.64 -2.23 5.81
CA LEU A 167 10.79 -2.34 6.99
C LEU A 167 11.37 -3.37 7.97
N THR A 168 11.13 -3.17 9.26
CA THR A 168 11.30 -4.17 10.34
C THR A 168 9.94 -4.72 10.75
N GLY A 169 9.93 -5.80 11.53
CA GLY A 169 8.70 -6.35 12.12
C GLY A 169 8.81 -7.84 12.40
N TRP A 170 7.69 -8.46 12.76
CA TRP A 170 7.58 -9.89 13.06
C TRP A 170 6.62 -10.59 12.11
N ILE A 171 6.86 -11.88 11.87
CA ILE A 171 5.94 -12.73 11.11
C ILE A 171 5.25 -13.67 12.08
N GLU A 172 3.93 -13.54 12.19
CA GLU A 172 3.10 -14.38 13.06
C GLU A 172 2.22 -15.33 12.23
N GLN A 173 2.04 -16.57 12.68
CA GLN A 173 1.21 -17.59 12.02
C GLN A 173 -0.06 -17.93 12.81
N THR A 174 -0.26 -17.30 13.97
CA THR A 174 -1.44 -17.55 14.80
C THR A 174 -2.69 -17.00 14.10
N PRO A 175 -3.86 -17.64 14.29
CA PRO A 175 -5.10 -17.13 13.74
C PRO A 175 -5.40 -15.71 14.23
N CYS A 176 -5.80 -14.84 13.31
CA CYS A 176 -6.23 -13.49 13.65
C CYS A 176 -7.62 -13.49 14.28
N ALA A 177 -7.90 -12.52 15.16
CA ALA A 177 -9.23 -12.32 15.72
C ALA A 177 -10.29 -11.98 14.64
N CYS A 178 -9.88 -11.50 13.46
CA CYS A 178 -10.77 -11.34 12.30
C CYS A 178 -11.23 -12.68 11.68
N GLY A 179 -10.68 -13.80 12.14
CA GLY A 179 -10.98 -15.15 11.64
C GLY A 179 -10.27 -15.53 10.34
N ARG A 180 -9.45 -14.64 9.75
CA ARG A 180 -8.62 -14.97 8.59
C ARG A 180 -7.41 -15.80 9.03
N GLU A 181 -7.13 -16.83 8.25
CA GLU A 181 -5.94 -17.67 8.37
C GLU A 181 -4.76 -17.09 7.58
N GLY A 182 -3.56 -17.57 7.91
CA GLY A 182 -2.31 -17.23 7.22
C GLY A 182 -1.43 -16.25 7.99
N ALA A 183 -0.24 -16.01 7.43
CA ALA A 183 0.77 -15.19 8.08
C ALA A 183 0.35 -13.71 8.21
N ARG A 184 0.74 -13.08 9.32
CA ARG A 184 0.62 -11.65 9.56
C ARG A 184 1.99 -11.02 9.77
N LEU A 185 2.14 -9.77 9.32
CA LEU A 185 3.24 -8.90 9.68
C LEU A 185 2.80 -8.04 10.86
N LEU A 186 3.52 -8.12 11.97
CA LEU A 186 3.26 -7.35 13.20
C LEU A 186 4.38 -6.34 13.45
N ASP A 187 4.04 -5.28 14.20
CA ASP A 187 4.96 -4.22 14.63
C ASP A 187 5.84 -3.73 13.48
N VAL A 188 5.20 -3.46 12.35
CA VAL A 188 5.89 -3.06 11.12
C VAL A 188 6.33 -1.62 11.25
N GLU A 189 7.64 -1.40 11.20
CA GLU A 189 8.25 -0.07 11.34
C GLU A 189 9.22 0.18 10.19
N GLN A 190 9.60 1.44 9.96
CA GLN A 190 10.63 1.76 8.99
C GLN A 190 11.99 1.28 9.51
N HIS A 191 12.68 0.45 8.74
CA HIS A 191 14.04 0.04 9.06
C HIS A 191 14.93 1.27 8.90
N GLU A 192 15.40 1.84 10.02
CA GLU A 192 16.42 2.87 10.00
C GLU A 192 17.69 2.29 9.38
N THR A 193 17.86 2.45 8.07
CA THR A 193 19.20 2.37 7.50
C THR A 193 19.97 3.51 8.10
N HIS A 194 20.74 3.22 9.15
CA HIS A 194 21.75 4.12 9.68
C HIS A 194 22.45 4.77 8.47
N PRO A 195 22.36 6.11 8.29
CA PRO A 195 23.11 6.74 7.23
C PRO A 195 24.56 6.35 7.46
N ALA A 196 25.17 5.70 6.47
CA ALA A 196 26.59 5.39 6.48
C ALA A 196 27.29 6.65 6.99
N ARG A 197 27.93 6.55 8.17
CA ARG A 197 28.66 7.66 8.80
C ARG A 197 29.35 8.41 7.68
N ARG A 198 28.90 9.63 7.36
CA ARG A 198 29.71 10.56 6.60
C ARG A 198 30.95 10.71 7.46
N LEU A 199 32.04 10.03 7.07
CA LEU A 199 33.36 10.32 7.58
C LEU A 199 33.52 11.81 7.31
N ALA A 200 33.41 12.60 8.37
CA ALA A 200 33.78 13.99 8.34
C ALA A 200 35.23 14.00 7.88
N ALA A 201 35.45 14.38 6.63
CA ALA A 201 36.77 14.77 6.17
C ALA A 201 37.12 16.04 6.94
N THR A 202 37.84 15.89 8.03
CA THR A 202 38.61 16.96 8.66
C THR A 202 39.65 17.43 7.64
N ALA A 203 39.48 18.66 7.15
CA ALA A 203 40.52 19.44 6.48
C ALA A 203 41.01 20.51 7.44
#